data_AF-A0A6I7QN06-F1
#
_entry.id   AF-A0A6I7QN06-F1
#
_cell.length_a   1.000
_cell.length_b   1.000
_cell.length_c   1.000
_cell.angle_alpha   90.00
_cell.angle_beta   90.00
_cell.angle_gamma   90.00
#
_symmetry.space_group_name_H-M   'P 1'
#
loop_
_entity.id
_entity.type
_entity.pdbx_description
1 polymer ?
#
loop_
_entity_poly.entity_id
_entity_poly.type
_entity_poly.pdbx_seq_one_letter_code
_entity_poly.pdbx_strand_id
1 'polypeptide(L)' 'MEHGTSMQIKTKYALVHVPSARKCRSWAREVRRNRAAGLPPEHAGMQAARTVFPYEAREHYPPEALPVEEILAGIEA' A
#
# COMPACT_ATOMS: atom_id res chain seq x y z
N MET A 1 7.20 -7.10 12.96
CA MET A 1 5.85 -6.97 12.40
C MET A 1 5.93 -6.90 10.87
N GLU A 2 5.87 -8.02 10.14
CA GLU A 2 6.06 -7.95 8.67
C GLU A 2 5.07 -8.78 7.82
N HIS A 3 4.44 -9.85 8.34
CA HIS A 3 3.54 -10.68 7.53
C HIS A 3 2.12 -10.08 7.39
N GLY A 4 1.60 -9.42 8.44
CA GLY A 4 0.26 -8.84 8.41
C GLY A 4 0.12 -7.72 7.39
N THR A 5 1.03 -6.75 7.39
CA THR A 5 0.96 -5.58 6.50
C THR A 5 1.23 -5.90 5.04
N SER A 6 2.12 -6.86 4.76
CA SER A 6 2.35 -7.33 3.39
C SER A 6 1.09 -7.98 2.81
N MET A 7 0.36 -8.75 3.62
CA MET A 7 -0.94 -9.30 3.23
C MET A 7 -1.99 -8.21 3.04
N GLN A 8 -2.02 -7.19 3.89
CA GLN A 8 -2.95 -6.06 3.74
C GLN A 8 -2.72 -5.27 2.44
N ILE A 9 -1.46 -5.00 2.07
CA ILE A 9 -1.12 -4.37 0.79
C ILE A 9 -1.55 -5.27 -0.38
N LYS A 10 -1.28 -6.58 -0.29
CA LYS A 10 -1.73 -7.53 -1.32
C LYS A 10 -3.24 -7.48 -1.51
N THR A 11 -4.01 -7.58 -0.42
CA THR A 11 -5.47 -7.58 -0.45
C THR A 11 -6.02 -6.27 -1.00
N LYS A 12 -5.56 -5.12 -0.47
CA LYS A 12 -6.04 -3.79 -0.84
C LYS A 12 -5.73 -3.38 -2.29
N TYR A 13 -4.73 -3.97 -2.91
CA TYR A 13 -4.37 -3.66 -4.30
C TYR A 13 -4.48 -4.86 -5.24
N ALA A 14 -5.14 -5.92 -4.77
CA ALA A 14 -5.29 -7.20 -5.46
C ALA A 14 -4.00 -7.70 -6.14
N LEU A 15 -2.86 -7.59 -5.44
CA LEU A 15 -1.57 -7.99 -5.98
C LEU A 15 -1.52 -9.51 -6.17
N VAL A 16 -0.86 -9.93 -7.26
CA VAL A 16 -0.67 -11.36 -7.55
C VAL A 16 0.18 -12.01 -6.46
N HIS A 17 1.27 -11.35 -6.07
CA HIS A 17 2.22 -11.83 -5.07
C HIS A 17 2.14 -11.05 -3.77
N VAL A 18 2.50 -11.70 -2.67
CA VAL A 18 2.72 -11.00 -1.39
C VAL A 18 4.00 -10.15 -1.55
N PRO A 19 3.93 -8.83 -1.36
CA PRO A 19 5.08 -7.97 -1.51
C PRO A 19 6.12 -8.26 -0.41
N SER A 20 7.40 -8.15 -0.77
CA SER A 20 8.48 -8.25 0.21
C SER A 20 8.50 -7.03 1.12
N ALA A 21 9.07 -7.16 2.32
CA ALA A 21 9.20 -6.05 3.26
C ALA A 21 9.89 -4.81 2.66
N ARG A 22 10.87 -5.00 1.77
CA ARG A 22 11.51 -3.90 1.02
C ARG A 22 10.50 -3.16 0.14
N LYS A 23 9.65 -3.89 -0.60
CA LYS A 23 8.61 -3.26 -1.42
C LYS A 23 7.54 -2.59 -0.55
N CYS A 24 7.14 -3.17 0.58
CA CYS A 24 6.21 -2.55 1.54
C CYS A 24 6.75 -1.20 2.06
N ARG A 25 8.03 -1.14 2.43
CA ARG A 25 8.70 0.12 2.83
C ARG A 25 8.78 1.13 1.67
N SER A 26 9.01 0.66 0.45
CA SER A 26 9.01 1.51 -0.74
C SER A 26 7.62 2.10 -1.01
N TRP A 27 6.57 1.28 -0.90
CA TRP A 27 5.18 1.73 -1.00
C TRP A 27 4.88 2.78 0.06
N ALA A 28 5.21 2.52 1.32
CA ALA A 28 4.97 3.48 2.40
C ALA A 28 5.66 4.83 2.16
N ARG A 29 6.92 4.81 1.70
CA ARG A 29 7.65 6.04 1.33
C ARG A 29 6.93 6.82 0.23
N GLU A 30 6.48 6.11 -0.80
CA GLU A 30 5.81 6.72 -1.95
C GLU A 30 4.43 7.28 -1.57
N VAL A 31 3.67 6.60 -0.70
CA VAL A 31 2.42 7.13 -0.15
C VAL A 31 2.66 8.43 0.61
N ARG A 32 3.69 8.49 1.47
CA ARG A 32 4.01 9.74 2.20
C ARG A 32 4.34 10.88 1.24
N ARG A 33 5.10 10.61 0.17
CA ARG A 33 5.42 11.60 -0.87
C ARG A 33 4.13 12.14 -1.52
N ASN A 34 3.24 11.23 -1.92
CA ASN A 34 1.97 11.57 -2.55
C ASN A 34 1.04 12.36 -1.61
N ARG A 35 0.98 11.99 -0.33
CA ARG A 35 0.24 12.73 0.69
C ARG A 35 0.80 14.13 0.93
N ALA A 36 2.13 14.28 0.97
CA ALA A 36 2.78 15.57 1.09
C ALA A 36 2.49 16.50 -0.12
N ALA A 37 2.20 15.92 -1.28
CA ALA A 37 1.73 16.63 -2.47
C ALA A 37 0.22 16.95 -2.45
N GLY A 38 -0.49 16.67 -1.35
CA GLY A 38 -1.91 16.99 -1.16
C GLY A 38 -2.89 15.91 -1.61
N LEU A 39 -2.42 14.71 -1.97
CA LEU A 39 -3.32 13.63 -2.35
C LEU A 39 -4.03 13.03 -1.12
N PRO A 40 -5.35 12.75 -1.22
CA PRO A 40 -6.06 11.99 -0.21
C PRO A 40 -5.41 10.62 0.04
N PRO A 41 -5.50 10.06 1.26
CA PRO A 41 -4.79 8.83 1.63
C PRO A 41 -5.00 7.66 0.65
N GLU A 42 -6.23 7.37 0.25
CA GLU A 42 -6.55 6.26 -0.65
C GLU A 42 -5.97 6.47 -2.06
N HIS A 43 -6.08 7.68 -2.60
CA HIS A 43 -5.45 8.04 -3.88
C HIS A 43 -3.92 7.96 -3.81
N ALA A 44 -3.32 8.45 -2.72
CA ALA A 44 -1.88 8.35 -2.49
C ALA A 44 -1.41 6.88 -2.42
N GLY A 45 -2.19 6.03 -1.74
CA GLY A 45 -2.02 4.58 -1.66
C GLY A 45 -2.05 3.89 -3.02
N MET A 46 -3.08 4.16 -3.80
CA MET A 46 -3.24 3.59 -5.14
C MET A 46 -2.15 4.05 -6.10
N GLN A 47 -1.78 5.33 -6.09
CA GLN A 47 -0.70 5.86 -6.93
C GLN A 47 0.66 5.28 -6.54
N ALA A 48 0.92 5.10 -5.23
CA ALA A 48 2.10 4.42 -4.75
C ALA A 48 2.12 2.94 -5.17
N ALA A 49 0.99 2.25 -5.10
CA ALA A 49 0.87 0.86 -5.53
C ALA A 49 1.18 0.71 -7.03
N ARG A 50 0.63 1.58 -7.89
CA ARG A 50 0.94 1.62 -9.34
C ARG A 50 2.42 1.87 -9.61
N THR A 51 3.08 2.65 -8.76
CA THR A 51 4.51 3.00 -8.90
C THR A 51 5.42 1.86 -8.47
N VAL A 52 5.13 1.22 -7.33
CA VAL A 52 6.00 0.21 -6.69
C VAL A 52 5.72 -1.21 -7.19
N PHE A 53 4.50 -1.49 -7.61
CA PHE A 53 4.04 -2.78 -8.14
C PHE A 53 3.51 -2.61 -9.55
N PRO A 54 4.34 -2.13 -10.50
CA PRO A 54 3.91 -1.92 -11.87
C PRO A 54 3.42 -3.27 -12.44
N TYR A 55 2.32 -3.21 -13.19
CA TYR A 55 1.64 -4.37 -13.80
C TYR A 55 0.92 -5.33 -12.83
N GLU A 56 1.10 -5.19 -11.52
CA GLU A 56 0.42 -6.03 -10.52
C GLU A 56 -0.79 -5.31 -9.89
N ALA A 57 -0.65 -4.03 -9.56
CA ALA A 57 -1.65 -3.29 -8.79
C ALA A 57 -2.95 -3.05 -9.56
N ARG A 58 -4.07 -3.41 -8.94
CA ARG A 58 -5.43 -3.11 -9.42
C ARG A 58 -6.16 -2.30 -8.37
N GLU A 59 -7.05 -1.43 -8.85
CA GLU A 59 -7.93 -0.67 -7.98
C GLU A 59 -9.03 -1.62 -7.49
N HIS A 60 -8.91 -2.09 -6.25
CA HIS A 60 -9.81 -3.06 -5.67
C HIS A 60 -9.91 -2.80 -4.17
N TYR A 61 -11.08 -2.37 -3.69
CA TYR A 61 -11.29 -2.07 -2.28
C TYR A 61 -12.25 -3.10 -1.68
N PRO A 62 -11.76 -4.29 -1.30
CA PRO A 62 -12.61 -5.27 -0.66
C PRO A 62 -13.05 -4.74 0.72
N PRO A 63 -14.25 -5.10 1.22
CA PRO A 63 -14.79 -4.59 2.49
C PRO A 63 -13.84 -4.76 3.70
N GLU A 64 -12.99 -5.78 3.67
CA GLU A 64 -12.02 -6.13 4.70
C GLU A 64 -10.66 -5.40 4.57
N ALA A 65 -10.45 -4.60 3.51
CA ALA A 65 -9.19 -3.87 3.34
C ALA A 65 -9.08 -2.72 4.35
N LEU A 66 -7.99 -2.72 5.11
CA LEU A 66 -7.70 -1.63 6.04
C LEU A 66 -7.48 -0.30 5.29
N PRO A 67 -7.82 0.85 5.90
CA PRO A 67 -7.45 2.17 5.39
C PRO A 67 -5.95 2.29 5.14
N VAL A 68 -5.56 3.09 4.14
CA VAL A 68 -4.12 3.30 3.83
C VAL A 68 -3.31 3.70 5.07
N GLU A 69 -3.90 4.54 5.91
CA GLU A 69 -3.23 5.07 7.11
C GLU A 69 -2.94 3.99 8.16
N GLU A 70 -3.83 3.02 8.32
CA GLU A 70 -3.61 1.89 9.23
C GLU A 70 -2.53 0.93 8.70
N ILE A 71 -2.53 0.68 7.39
CA ILE A 71 -1.49 -0.12 6.74
C ILE A 71 -0.12 0.57 6.88
N LEU A 72 -0.06 1.88 6.72
CA LEU A 72 1.16 2.68 6.93
C LEU A 72 1.66 2.55 8.36
N ALA A 73 0.80 2.77 9.36
CA ALA A 73 1.17 2.68 10.76
C ALA A 73 1.74 1.30 11.13
N GLY A 74 1.15 0.22 10.59
CA GLY A 74 1.64 -1.14 10.83
C GLY A 74 2.99 -1.47 10.18
N ILE A 75 3.46 -0.70 9.19
CA ILE A 75 4.79 -0.89 8.56
C ILE A 75 5.89 -0.17 9.34
N GLU A 76 5.51 0.85 10.11
CA GLU A 76 6.42 1.70 10.89
C GLU A 76 6.67 1.18 12.32
N ALA A 77 5.78 0.33 12.82
CA ALA A 77 5.89 -0.33 14.12
C ALA A 77 6.92 -1.48 14.08
#